data_AF-A0A914EXI3-F1
#
_entry.id   AF-A0A914EXI3-F1
#
_cell.length_a   1.000
_cell.length_b   1.000
_cell.length_c   1.000
_cell.angle_alpha   90.00
_cell.angle_beta   90.00
_cell.angle_gamma   90.00
#
_symmetry.space_group_name_H-M   'P 1'
#
loop_
_entity.id
_entity.type
_entity.pdbx_description
1 polymer ?
#
loop_
_entity_poly.entity_id
_entity_poly.type
_entity_poly.pdbx_seq_one_letter_code
_entity_poly.pdbx_strand_id
1 'polypeptide(L)'
;MEATFRQISTEYVRLNISDPDSVEILRIKKSDGMNILGIIVVCIGVGISLSYLGDKGKPLADIFISLDHVIILLVRLLMWYAPIGIASIIAAKIIEIKDLTKTFQSLSLFMGTVILGLLLHLFVTISIIYFIASRKSPLKFLKGLAQAAINALGTSSSAASLPITFQCLEKNGISSAYTKFVLPVGAVVNMDGTALYEAVAAIFIAQINGINLSFAQVITVSITATLASIGTAAIPSGGLVTLVIVLSSIGLPVEDISIIFAVDWLLGRLRACVNICGDAVGCAFVQAIIEPNYLPNIYHPKDVALPNIEDAGYFYSTEEVDSTNVCKIVQIAYLNNFEELKEKCKQILIEKKSEIDQTKLKALPKDILFDVFCC
;
A
#
# COMPACT_ATOMS: atom_id res chain seq x y z
N MET A 1 -17.07 -18.42 1.20
CA MET A 1 -16.07 -19.04 2.09
C MET A 1 -14.92 -19.65 1.30
N GLU A 2 -15.17 -20.44 0.25
CA GLU A 2 -14.09 -21.13 -0.49
C GLU A 2 -13.01 -20.17 -1.05
N ALA A 3 -13.39 -18.96 -1.49
CA ALA A 3 -12.47 -17.93 -1.99
C ALA A 3 -11.41 -17.46 -0.96
N THR A 4 -11.60 -17.69 0.34
CA THR A 4 -10.64 -17.26 1.38
C THR A 4 -9.42 -18.17 1.48
N PHE A 5 -9.49 -19.39 0.92
CA PHE A 5 -8.38 -20.35 0.96
C PHE A 5 -8.14 -21.08 -0.37
N ARG A 6 -9.00 -20.90 -1.38
CA ARG A 6 -8.81 -21.43 -2.74
C ARG A 6 -8.91 -20.36 -3.81
N GLN A 7 -8.08 -20.51 -4.83
CA GLN A 7 -8.05 -19.71 -6.05
C GLN A 7 -8.24 -20.58 -7.28
N ILE A 8 -8.58 -19.94 -8.41
CA ILE A 8 -8.81 -20.63 -9.68
C ILE A 8 -7.53 -20.52 -10.52
N SER A 9 -7.07 -21.66 -11.02
CA SER A 9 -5.93 -21.78 -11.93
C SER A 9 -6.30 -22.68 -13.11
N THR A 10 -5.54 -22.63 -14.18
CA THR A 10 -5.73 -23.47 -15.37
C THR A 10 -4.53 -24.38 -15.56
N GLU A 11 -4.79 -25.66 -15.78
CA GLU A 11 -3.76 -26.67 -16.05
C GLU A 11 -4.06 -27.32 -17.41
N TYR A 12 -3.03 -27.52 -18.22
CA TYR A 12 -3.13 -28.28 -19.46
C TYR A 12 -3.08 -29.77 -19.14
N VAL A 13 -4.11 -30.50 -19.55
CA VAL A 13 -4.17 -31.96 -19.40
C VAL A 13 -4.10 -32.59 -20.78
N ARG A 14 -3.10 -33.43 -21.00
CA ARG A 14 -3.01 -34.26 -22.21
C ARG A 14 -4.02 -35.39 -22.10
N LEU A 15 -4.98 -35.40 -23.01
CA LEU A 15 -5.84 -36.56 -23.22
C LEU A 15 -5.25 -37.40 -24.35
N ASN A 16 -4.84 -38.62 -24.01
CA ASN A 16 -4.50 -39.63 -25.01
C ASN A 16 -5.80 -40.17 -25.61
N ILE A 17 -6.26 -39.51 -26.67
CA ILE A 17 -7.32 -40.01 -27.53
C ILE A 17 -6.60 -40.70 -28.68
N SER A 18 -6.36 -42.01 -28.57
CA SER A 18 -5.84 -42.88 -29.63
C SER A 18 -4.70 -42.30 -30.50
N ASP A 19 -3.46 -42.69 -30.18
CA ASP A 19 -2.20 -42.36 -30.87
C ASP A 19 -2.36 -42.27 -32.42
N PRO A 20 -2.00 -41.14 -33.08
CA PRO A 20 -0.96 -40.18 -32.69
C PRO A 20 -1.42 -38.78 -32.23
N ASP A 21 -2.72 -38.50 -32.10
CA ASP A 21 -3.20 -37.14 -31.81
C ASP A 21 -3.50 -36.95 -30.31
N SER A 22 -2.47 -36.68 -29.50
CA SER A 22 -2.69 -36.22 -28.13
C SER A 22 -3.26 -34.79 -28.14
N VAL A 23 -4.48 -34.61 -27.63
CA VAL A 23 -5.10 -33.29 -27.52
C VAL A 23 -4.82 -32.71 -26.13
N GLU A 24 -4.20 -31.53 -26.08
CA GLU A 24 -4.07 -30.74 -24.85
C GLU A 24 -5.38 -29.97 -24.60
N ILE A 25 -6.07 -30.28 -23.51
CA ILE A 25 -7.25 -29.54 -23.09
C ILE A 25 -6.94 -28.67 -21.87
N LEU A 26 -7.48 -27.45 -21.87
CA LEU A 26 -7.41 -26.55 -20.73
C LEU A 26 -8.44 -27.00 -19.68
N ARG A 27 -7.97 -27.40 -18.49
CA ARG A 27 -8.83 -27.76 -17.36
C ARG A 27 -8.75 -26.69 -16.29
N ILE A 28 -9.90 -26.22 -15.83
CA ILE A 28 -10.00 -25.36 -14.65
C ILE A 28 -9.71 -26.20 -13.41
N LYS A 29 -8.73 -25.78 -12.62
CA LYS A 29 -8.32 -26.40 -11.37
C LYS A 29 -8.46 -25.41 -10.23
N LYS A 30 -8.94 -25.88 -9.09
CA LYS A 30 -8.86 -25.13 -7.83
C LYS A 30 -7.47 -25.37 -7.25
N SER A 31 -6.74 -24.29 -7.01
CA SER A 31 -5.42 -24.30 -6.37
C SER A 31 -5.55 -23.71 -4.96
N ASP A 32 -4.70 -24.16 -4.03
CA ASP A 32 -4.65 -23.57 -2.70
C ASP A 32 -4.04 -22.16 -2.77
N GLY A 33 -4.64 -21.23 -2.02
CA GLY A 33 -4.28 -19.82 -2.05
C GLY A 33 -5.50 -18.92 -2.00
N MET A 34 -5.35 -17.73 -1.40
CA MET A 34 -6.46 -16.80 -1.22
C MET A 34 -6.77 -16.04 -2.52
N ASN A 35 -8.04 -16.03 -2.95
CA ASN A 35 -8.49 -15.20 -4.07
C ASN A 35 -8.78 -13.76 -3.58
N ILE A 36 -7.72 -12.98 -3.40
CA ILE A 36 -7.79 -11.62 -2.85
C ILE A 36 -8.67 -10.71 -3.73
N LEU A 37 -8.48 -10.76 -5.06
CA LEU A 37 -9.22 -9.92 -6.00
C LEU A 37 -10.74 -10.20 -5.93
N GLY A 38 -11.13 -11.47 -5.94
CA GLY A 38 -12.53 -11.86 -5.83
C GLY A 38 -13.18 -11.41 -4.52
N ILE A 39 -12.42 -11.49 -3.41
CA ILE A 39 -12.88 -11.00 -2.11
C ILE A 39 -13.08 -9.47 -2.15
N ILE A 40 -12.14 -8.72 -2.71
CA ILE A 40 -12.23 -7.25 -2.83
C ILE A 40 -13.49 -6.85 -3.62
N VAL A 41 -13.74 -7.47 -4.78
CA VAL A 41 -14.91 -7.16 -5.61
C VAL A 41 -16.22 -7.37 -4.84
N VAL A 42 -16.34 -8.47 -4.10
CA VAL A 42 -17.52 -8.73 -3.26
C VAL A 42 -17.62 -7.73 -2.12
N CYS A 43 -16.52 -7.40 -1.44
CA CYS A 43 -16.50 -6.41 -0.35
C CYS A 43 -16.92 -5.01 -0.84
N ILE A 44 -16.48 -4.59 -2.02
CA ILE A 44 -16.91 -3.32 -2.63
C ILE A 44 -18.42 -3.35 -2.91
N GLY A 45 -18.93 -4.44 -3.51
CA GLY A 45 -20.37 -4.60 -3.78
C GLY A 45 -21.22 -4.55 -2.51
N VAL A 46 -20.77 -5.22 -1.44
CA VAL A 46 -21.43 -5.17 -0.12
C VAL A 46 -21.37 -3.76 0.47
N GLY A 47 -20.22 -3.08 0.40
CA GLY A 47 -20.05 -1.72 0.89
C GLY A 47 -20.98 -0.71 0.19
N ILE A 48 -21.08 -0.78 -1.14
CA ILE A 48 -22.02 0.04 -1.93
C ILE A 48 -23.46 -0.27 -1.54
N SER A 49 -23.81 -1.56 -1.39
CA SER A 49 -25.15 -1.98 -1.01
C SER A 49 -25.55 -1.47 0.38
N LEU A 50 -24.63 -1.52 1.35
CA LEU A 50 -24.83 -0.97 2.69
C LEU A 50 -24.98 0.54 2.68
N SER A 51 -24.18 1.24 1.88
CA SER A 51 -24.29 2.69 1.71
C SER A 51 -25.65 3.09 1.13
N TYR A 52 -26.17 2.32 0.17
CA TYR A 52 -27.48 2.56 -0.43
C TYR A 52 -28.65 2.29 0.54
N LEU A 53 -28.50 1.31 1.44
CA LEU A 53 -29.51 0.98 2.46
C LEU A 53 -29.65 2.04 3.56
N GLY A 54 -28.70 2.99 3.67
CA GLY A 54 -28.73 4.06 4.66
C GLY A 54 -28.84 3.51 6.10
N ASP A 55 -29.80 4.04 6.87
CA ASP A 55 -30.01 3.67 8.27
C ASP A 55 -30.28 2.19 8.48
N LYS A 56 -30.89 1.51 7.51
CA LYS A 56 -31.16 0.05 7.59
C LYS A 56 -29.88 -0.78 7.49
N GLY A 57 -28.86 -0.27 6.79
CA GLY A 57 -27.55 -0.91 6.65
C GLY A 57 -26.60 -0.61 7.82
N LYS A 58 -26.88 0.46 8.59
CA LYS A 58 -26.00 0.96 9.65
C LYS A 58 -25.61 -0.09 10.70
N PRO A 59 -26.50 -0.95 11.23
CA PRO A 59 -26.09 -1.96 12.20
C PRO A 59 -25.03 -2.93 11.68
N LEU A 60 -25.12 -3.33 10.39
CA LEU A 60 -24.14 -4.21 9.79
C LEU A 60 -22.82 -3.47 9.48
N ALA A 61 -22.91 -2.21 9.05
CA ALA A 61 -21.74 -1.37 8.85
C ALA A 61 -20.97 -1.15 10.17
N ASP A 62 -21.66 -0.90 11.28
CA ASP A 62 -21.05 -0.70 12.60
C ASP A 62 -20.33 -1.95 13.11
N ILE A 63 -20.85 -3.15 12.79
CA ILE A 63 -20.15 -4.42 13.05
C ILE A 63 -18.83 -4.48 12.27
N PHE A 64 -18.84 -4.16 10.97
CA PHE A 64 -17.62 -4.17 10.17
C PHE A 64 -16.59 -3.14 10.63
N ILE A 65 -17.04 -1.94 11.01
CA ILE A 65 -16.17 -0.88 11.58
C ILE A 65 -15.55 -1.35 12.91
N SER A 66 -16.35 -1.99 13.76
CA SER A 66 -15.86 -2.54 15.04
C SER A 66 -14.83 -3.65 14.82
N LEU A 67 -15.08 -4.54 13.84
CA LEU A 67 -14.16 -5.61 13.48
C LEU A 67 -12.84 -5.06 12.93
N ASP A 68 -12.89 -4.02 12.10
CA ASP A 68 -11.70 -3.32 11.61
C ASP A 68 -10.84 -2.77 12.75
N HIS A 69 -11.46 -2.12 13.75
CA HIS A 69 -10.73 -1.64 14.94
C HIS A 69 -10.04 -2.77 15.70
N VAL A 70 -10.70 -3.94 15.84
CA VAL A 70 -10.11 -5.13 16.47
C VAL A 70 -8.92 -5.64 15.64
N ILE A 71 -9.06 -5.72 14.31
CA ILE A 71 -7.98 -6.17 13.42
C ILE A 71 -6.78 -5.23 13.54
N ILE A 72 -6.97 -3.91 13.50
CA ILE A 72 -5.89 -2.93 13.66
C ILE A 72 -5.16 -3.13 15.00
N LEU A 73 -5.89 -3.39 16.09
CA LEU A 73 -5.29 -3.66 17.39
C LEU A 73 -4.43 -4.94 17.38
N LEU A 74 -4.93 -6.03 16.78
CA LEU A 74 -4.17 -7.28 16.64
C LEU A 74 -2.89 -7.06 15.82
N VAL A 75 -2.96 -6.25 14.77
CA VAL A 75 -1.79 -5.94 13.95
C VAL A 75 -0.76 -5.13 14.74
N ARG A 76 -1.19 -4.20 15.61
CA ARG A 76 -0.27 -3.47 16.50
C ARG A 76 0.48 -4.43 17.43
N LEU A 77 -0.20 -5.45 17.95
CA LEU A 77 0.43 -6.49 18.76
C LEU A 77 1.45 -7.28 17.94
N LEU A 78 1.10 -7.70 16.73
CA LEU A 78 2.02 -8.41 15.83
C LEU A 78 3.27 -7.59 15.47
N MET A 79 3.15 -6.26 15.36
CA MET A 79 4.30 -5.40 15.08
C MET A 79 5.38 -5.43 16.18
N TRP A 80 5.03 -5.76 17.43
CA TRP A 80 6.02 -5.97 18.50
C TRP A 80 6.85 -7.23 18.28
N TYR A 81 6.25 -8.27 17.70
CA TYR A 81 6.93 -9.54 17.38
C TYR A 81 7.65 -9.51 16.03
N ALA A 82 7.28 -8.58 15.14
CA ALA A 82 7.81 -8.48 13.78
C ALA A 82 9.35 -8.48 13.70
N PRO A 83 10.12 -7.76 14.56
CA PRO A 83 11.58 -7.77 14.47
C PRO A 83 12.21 -9.15 14.60
N ILE A 84 11.68 -10.01 15.48
CA ILE A 84 12.17 -11.37 15.71
C ILE A 84 11.83 -12.26 14.49
N GLY A 85 10.60 -12.16 13.99
CA GLY A 85 10.15 -12.90 12.80
C GLY A 85 10.96 -12.55 11.56
N ILE A 86 11.18 -11.25 11.32
CA ILE A 86 11.96 -10.75 10.18
C ILE A 86 13.41 -11.23 10.26
N ALA A 87 14.07 -11.12 11.42
CA ALA A 87 15.42 -11.61 11.61
C ALA A 87 15.54 -13.11 11.32
N SER A 88 14.55 -13.90 11.74
CA SER A 88 14.52 -15.35 11.55
C SER A 88 14.37 -15.74 10.08
N ILE A 89 13.49 -15.05 9.34
CA ILE A 89 13.29 -15.31 7.91
C ILE A 89 14.52 -14.92 7.09
N ILE A 90 15.17 -13.80 7.43
CA ILE A 90 16.41 -13.38 6.77
C ILE A 90 17.51 -14.43 7.02
N ALA A 91 17.70 -14.85 8.27
CA ALA A 91 18.70 -15.85 8.63
C ALA A 91 18.48 -17.19 7.92
N ALA A 92 17.24 -17.68 7.89
CA ALA A 92 16.88 -18.94 7.22
C ALA A 92 17.24 -18.91 5.72
N LYS A 93 17.08 -17.77 5.06
CA LYS A 93 17.36 -17.64 3.62
C LYS A 93 18.83 -17.51 3.27
N ILE A 94 19.64 -16.92 4.16
CA ILE A 94 21.10 -16.89 3.98
C ILE A 94 21.68 -18.32 3.96
N ILE A 95 21.11 -19.25 4.73
CA ILE A 95 21.57 -20.65 4.85
C ILE A 95 21.25 -21.49 3.59
N GLU A 96 20.24 -21.13 2.81
CA GLU A 96 19.81 -21.89 1.62
C GLU A 96 20.75 -21.70 0.40
N ILE A 97 21.69 -20.75 0.45
CA ILE A 97 22.59 -20.42 -0.68
C ILE A 97 23.73 -21.44 -0.74
N LYS A 98 23.73 -22.34 -1.74
CA LYS A 98 24.62 -23.51 -1.75
C LYS A 98 25.87 -23.46 -2.63
N ASP A 99 25.98 -22.65 -3.69
CA ASP A 99 27.24 -22.50 -4.46
C ASP A 99 27.12 -21.43 -5.55
N LEU A 100 28.19 -20.64 -5.78
CA LEU A 100 28.12 -19.35 -6.50
C LEU A 100 29.20 -19.13 -7.56
N THR A 101 29.86 -20.16 -8.08
CA THR A 101 31.20 -19.97 -8.69
C THR A 101 31.36 -20.16 -10.20
N LYS A 102 30.31 -20.39 -11.01
CA LYS A 102 30.48 -20.40 -12.48
C LYS A 102 29.47 -19.62 -13.35
N THR A 103 28.49 -18.95 -12.76
CA THR A 103 27.54 -18.05 -13.47
C THR A 103 27.47 -16.67 -12.82
N PHE A 104 28.41 -16.36 -11.92
CA PHE A 104 28.31 -15.22 -11.02
C PHE A 104 28.42 -13.86 -11.71
N GLN A 105 29.24 -13.75 -12.76
CA GLN A 105 29.47 -12.45 -13.39
C GLN A 105 28.24 -11.96 -14.16
N SER A 106 27.68 -12.78 -15.05
CA SER A 106 26.46 -12.41 -15.79
C SER A 106 25.26 -12.26 -14.86
N LEU A 107 25.14 -13.13 -13.86
CA LEU A 107 24.04 -13.09 -12.90
C LEU A 107 24.13 -11.89 -11.94
N SER A 108 25.33 -11.50 -11.52
CA SER A 108 25.53 -10.29 -10.69
C SER A 108 25.24 -9.01 -11.47
N LEU A 109 25.57 -8.95 -12.77
CA LEU A 109 25.18 -7.85 -13.65
C LEU A 109 23.66 -7.76 -13.81
N PHE A 110 22.98 -8.90 -14.01
CA PHE A 110 21.52 -8.97 -14.01
C PHE A 110 20.93 -8.46 -12.69
N MET A 111 21.39 -9.00 -11.55
CA MET A 111 20.94 -8.55 -10.23
C MET A 111 21.16 -7.06 -10.02
N GLY A 112 22.37 -6.56 -10.35
CA GLY A 112 22.70 -5.14 -10.24
C GLY A 112 21.78 -4.27 -11.10
N THR A 113 21.44 -4.72 -12.31
CA THR A 113 20.51 -4.02 -13.21
C THR A 113 19.09 -3.96 -12.62
N VAL A 114 18.58 -5.08 -12.11
CA VAL A 114 17.25 -5.10 -11.45
C VAL A 114 17.24 -4.21 -10.21
N ILE A 115 18.25 -4.34 -9.34
CA ILE A 115 18.35 -3.55 -8.10
C ILE A 115 18.42 -2.07 -8.43
N LEU A 116 19.26 -1.68 -9.39
CA LEU A 116 19.37 -0.30 -9.84
C LEU A 116 18.04 0.21 -10.41
N GLY A 117 17.38 -0.57 -11.25
CA GLY A 117 16.06 -0.22 -11.79
C GLY A 117 15.01 -0.01 -10.69
N LEU A 118 14.96 -0.90 -9.70
CA LEU A 118 14.06 -0.79 -8.55
C LEU A 118 14.36 0.45 -7.70
N LEU A 119 15.64 0.74 -7.44
CA LEU A 119 16.06 1.93 -6.70
C LEU A 119 15.73 3.21 -7.45
N LEU A 120 15.97 3.25 -8.76
CA LEU A 120 15.60 4.39 -9.61
C LEU A 120 14.09 4.58 -9.61
N HIS A 121 13.31 3.50 -9.76
CA HIS A 121 11.86 3.60 -9.71
C HIS A 121 11.36 4.14 -8.36
N LEU A 122 11.92 3.65 -7.25
CA LEU A 122 11.54 4.08 -5.90
C LEU A 122 11.92 5.54 -5.60
N PHE A 123 13.18 5.91 -5.82
CA PHE A 123 13.72 7.21 -5.41
C PHE A 123 13.57 8.31 -6.46
N VAL A 124 13.30 7.94 -7.72
CA VAL A 124 13.07 8.90 -8.81
C VAL A 124 11.61 8.88 -9.21
N THR A 125 11.12 7.82 -9.87
CA THR A 125 9.77 7.79 -10.45
C THR A 125 8.67 7.97 -9.42
N ILE A 126 8.61 7.08 -8.42
CA ILE A 126 7.60 7.10 -7.34
C ILE A 126 7.72 8.39 -6.52
N SER A 127 8.95 8.82 -6.22
CA SER A 127 9.20 10.02 -5.44
C SER A 127 8.79 11.31 -6.18
N ILE A 128 9.00 11.38 -7.50
CA ILE A 128 8.55 12.50 -8.33
C ILE A 128 7.02 12.53 -8.40
N ILE A 129 6.37 11.38 -8.61
CA ILE A 129 4.90 11.28 -8.62
C ILE A 129 4.32 11.79 -7.29
N TYR A 130 4.89 11.35 -6.17
CA TYR A 130 4.48 11.84 -4.85
C TYR A 130 4.68 13.34 -4.70
N PHE A 131 5.82 13.87 -5.13
CA PHE A 131 6.14 15.29 -5.03
C PHE A 131 5.18 16.15 -5.87
N ILE A 132 4.88 15.73 -7.10
CA ILE A 132 3.94 16.44 -7.99
C ILE A 132 2.55 16.52 -7.36
N ALA A 133 2.08 15.43 -6.76
CA ALA A 133 0.74 15.38 -6.20
C ALA A 133 0.62 16.10 -4.85
N SER A 134 1.55 15.82 -3.92
CA SER A 134 1.44 16.28 -2.54
C SER A 134 2.20 17.59 -2.25
N ARG A 135 3.13 17.97 -3.13
CA ARG A 135 4.12 19.06 -2.92
C ARG A 135 4.89 18.94 -1.60
N LYS A 136 4.95 17.73 -1.02
CA LYS A 136 5.66 17.42 0.23
C LYS A 136 6.92 16.61 -0.09
N SER A 137 7.83 16.56 0.88
CA SER A 137 9.09 15.82 0.72
C SER A 137 8.83 14.31 0.62
N PRO A 138 9.16 13.65 -0.51
CA PRO A 138 8.97 12.21 -0.69
C PRO A 138 9.82 11.38 0.26
N LEU A 139 11.04 11.83 0.58
CA LEU A 139 11.92 11.10 1.49
C LEU A 139 11.35 11.00 2.91
N LYS A 140 10.67 12.05 3.39
CA LYS A 140 9.98 12.01 4.70
C LYS A 140 8.85 11.00 4.70
N PHE A 141 8.09 10.94 3.60
CA PHE A 141 7.01 9.98 3.43
C PHE A 141 7.52 8.53 3.38
N LEU A 142 8.53 8.27 2.54
CA LEU A 142 9.18 6.95 2.43
C LEU A 142 9.80 6.50 3.76
N LYS A 143 10.36 7.42 4.56
CA LYS A 143 10.89 7.09 5.89
C LYS A 143 9.79 6.57 6.83
N GLY A 144 8.57 7.11 6.76
CA GLY A 144 7.44 6.62 7.53
C GLY A 144 6.94 5.23 7.10
N LEU A 145 7.32 4.77 5.91
CA LEU A 145 7.04 3.43 5.40
C LEU A 145 8.15 2.41 5.72
N ALA A 146 9.22 2.82 6.39
CA ALA A 146 10.37 1.94 6.63
C ALA A 146 9.99 0.61 7.31
N GLN A 147 9.07 0.64 8.27
CA GLN A 147 8.62 -0.59 8.95
C GLN A 147 7.88 -1.55 8.00
N ALA A 148 7.02 -1.03 7.13
CA ALA A 148 6.35 -1.83 6.10
C ALA A 148 7.35 -2.40 5.08
N ALA A 149 8.31 -1.58 4.64
CA ALA A 149 9.36 -2.00 3.71
C ALA A 149 10.25 -3.11 4.31
N ILE A 150 10.67 -2.98 5.57
CA ILE A 150 11.48 -4.01 6.26
C ILE A 150 10.68 -5.30 6.46
N ASN A 151 9.37 -5.20 6.78
CA ASN A 151 8.52 -6.38 6.86
C ASN A 151 8.39 -7.08 5.50
N ALA A 152 8.29 -6.32 4.42
CA ALA A 152 8.25 -6.85 3.07
C ALA A 152 9.58 -7.49 2.65
N LEU A 153 10.72 -6.94 3.10
CA LEU A 153 12.02 -7.58 2.93
C LEU A 153 12.09 -8.94 3.64
N GLY A 154 11.52 -9.03 4.85
CA GLY A 154 11.45 -10.28 5.59
C GLY A 154 10.52 -11.29 4.91
N THR A 155 9.27 -10.91 4.72
CA THR A 155 8.19 -11.81 4.26
C THR A 155 8.20 -12.09 2.76
N SER A 156 8.84 -11.23 1.95
CA SER A 156 8.83 -11.29 0.48
C SER A 156 7.43 -11.21 -0.15
N SER A 157 6.45 -10.61 0.55
CA SER A 157 5.07 -10.49 0.07
C SER A 157 4.45 -9.13 0.42
N SER A 158 3.86 -8.49 -0.59
CA SER A 158 3.07 -7.25 -0.43
C SER A 158 1.79 -7.52 0.36
N ALA A 159 1.09 -8.63 0.07
CA ALA A 159 -0.13 -9.01 0.77
C ALA A 159 0.13 -9.31 2.26
N ALA A 160 1.23 -9.98 2.59
CA ALA A 160 1.60 -10.25 3.98
C ALA A 160 1.96 -8.98 4.77
N SER A 161 2.40 -7.92 4.06
CA SER A 161 2.80 -6.64 4.65
C SER A 161 1.68 -5.60 4.67
N LEU A 162 0.53 -5.92 4.07
CA LEU A 162 -0.62 -5.03 3.96
C LEU A 162 -1.09 -4.47 5.32
N PRO A 163 -1.20 -5.26 6.40
CA PRO A 163 -1.63 -4.75 7.71
C PRO A 163 -0.69 -3.70 8.30
N ILE A 164 0.62 -3.90 8.14
CA ILE A 164 1.64 -2.94 8.61
C ILE A 164 1.62 -1.69 7.75
N THR A 165 1.40 -1.84 6.45
CA THR A 165 1.29 -0.73 5.50
C THR A 165 0.12 0.21 5.85
N PHE A 166 -1.04 -0.34 6.25
CA PHE A 166 -2.16 0.47 6.76
C PHE A 166 -1.72 1.39 7.90
N GLN A 167 -1.06 0.82 8.92
CA GLN A 167 -0.65 1.60 10.10
C GLN A 167 0.42 2.65 9.76
N CYS A 168 1.39 2.31 8.90
CA CYS A 168 2.40 3.27 8.45
C CYS A 168 1.77 4.44 7.69
N LEU A 169 0.78 4.19 6.83
CA LEU A 169 0.08 5.25 6.09
C LEU A 169 -0.77 6.14 6.97
N GLU A 170 -1.52 5.55 7.91
CA GLU A 170 -2.32 6.34 8.86
C GLU A 170 -1.42 7.23 9.74
N LYS A 171 -0.29 6.69 10.22
CA LYS A 171 0.74 7.48 10.92
C LYS A 171 1.39 8.56 10.05
N ASN A 172 1.47 8.33 8.74
CA ASN A 172 1.93 9.32 7.76
C ASN A 172 0.87 10.36 7.38
N GLY A 173 -0.31 10.33 8.03
CA GLY A 173 -1.38 11.31 7.84
C GLY A 173 -2.24 11.05 6.61
N ILE A 174 -2.24 9.83 6.07
CA ILE A 174 -3.19 9.42 5.01
C ILE A 174 -4.46 8.90 5.68
N SER A 175 -5.62 9.38 5.21
CA SER A 175 -6.91 9.00 5.80
C SER A 175 -7.21 7.52 5.59
N SER A 176 -7.77 6.88 6.63
CA SER A 176 -8.15 5.47 6.64
C SER A 176 -9.13 5.12 5.51
N ALA A 177 -9.96 6.08 5.09
CA ALA A 177 -10.89 5.88 3.97
C ALA A 177 -10.17 5.57 2.65
N TYR A 178 -9.06 6.28 2.35
CA TYR A 178 -8.28 6.07 1.14
C TYR A 178 -7.41 4.82 1.24
N THR A 179 -6.77 4.62 2.40
CA THR A 179 -5.90 3.44 2.58
C THR A 179 -6.70 2.15 2.43
N LYS A 180 -7.87 2.04 3.09
CA LYS A 180 -8.74 0.84 3.09
C LYS A 180 -9.25 0.43 1.72
N PHE A 181 -9.32 1.36 0.77
CA PHE A 181 -9.71 1.07 -0.60
C PHE A 181 -8.52 0.84 -1.52
N VAL A 182 -7.56 1.78 -1.51
CA VAL A 182 -6.46 1.79 -2.50
C VAL A 182 -5.42 0.72 -2.19
N LEU A 183 -5.06 0.48 -0.92
CA LEU A 183 -4.01 -0.50 -0.59
C LEU A 183 -4.38 -1.93 -0.96
N PRO A 184 -5.59 -2.47 -0.65
CA PRO A 184 -5.93 -3.83 -1.05
C PRO A 184 -5.95 -4.02 -2.57
N VAL A 185 -6.43 -3.02 -3.31
CA VAL A 185 -6.44 -3.05 -4.78
C VAL A 185 -5.01 -2.97 -5.32
N GLY A 186 -4.20 -2.05 -4.80
CA GLY A 186 -2.79 -1.87 -5.17
C GLY A 186 -1.96 -3.13 -4.94
N ALA A 187 -2.11 -3.79 -3.79
CA ALA A 187 -1.37 -5.01 -3.47
C ALA A 187 -1.58 -6.18 -4.46
N VAL A 188 -2.65 -6.12 -5.28
CA VAL A 188 -2.92 -7.08 -6.35
C VAL A 188 -2.54 -6.52 -7.72
N VAL A 189 -2.94 -5.28 -8.01
CA VAL A 189 -2.86 -4.71 -9.36
C VAL A 189 -1.52 -4.01 -9.61
N ASN A 190 -0.99 -3.32 -8.61
CA ASN A 190 0.21 -2.51 -8.74
C ASN A 190 1.46 -3.32 -8.41
N MET A 191 1.95 -4.04 -9.42
CA MET A 191 3.13 -4.89 -9.34
C MET A 191 4.32 -4.35 -10.17
N ASP A 192 4.60 -3.05 -10.07
CA ASP A 192 5.68 -2.37 -10.80
C ASP A 192 7.03 -3.07 -10.72
N GLY A 193 7.43 -3.51 -9.52
CA GLY A 193 8.68 -4.22 -9.31
C GLY A 193 8.71 -5.57 -10.02
N THR A 194 7.56 -6.25 -10.14
CA THR A 194 7.43 -7.49 -10.91
C THR A 194 7.54 -7.22 -12.41
N ALA A 195 6.83 -6.21 -12.93
CA ALA A 195 6.93 -5.83 -14.34
C ALA A 195 8.37 -5.44 -14.74
N LEU A 196 9.05 -4.64 -13.92
CA LEU A 196 10.45 -4.26 -14.15
C LEU A 196 11.36 -5.49 -14.20
N TYR A 197 11.21 -6.38 -13.21
CA TYR A 197 12.02 -7.60 -13.14
C TYR A 197 11.76 -8.54 -14.32
N GLU A 198 10.51 -8.75 -14.71
CA GLU A 198 10.15 -9.60 -15.85
C GLU A 198 10.73 -9.06 -17.15
N ALA A 199 10.66 -7.75 -17.36
CA ALA A 199 11.23 -7.12 -18.54
C ALA A 199 12.77 -7.27 -18.58
N VAL A 200 13.46 -7.02 -17.47
CA VAL A 200 14.92 -7.19 -17.38
C VAL A 200 15.32 -8.67 -17.52
N ALA A 201 14.54 -9.59 -16.95
CA ALA A 201 14.76 -11.03 -17.03
C ALA A 201 14.63 -11.53 -18.47
N ALA A 202 13.61 -11.09 -19.21
CA ALA A 202 13.42 -11.45 -20.61
C ALA A 202 14.58 -10.97 -21.50
N ILE A 203 15.03 -9.73 -21.30
CA ILE A 203 16.17 -9.17 -22.04
C ILE A 203 17.47 -9.90 -21.68
N PHE A 204 17.67 -10.21 -20.40
CA PHE A 204 18.82 -10.99 -19.95
C PHE A 204 18.86 -12.39 -20.59
N ILE A 205 17.73 -13.10 -20.61
CA ILE A 205 17.62 -14.43 -21.24
C ILE A 205 17.92 -14.34 -22.75
N ALA A 206 17.44 -13.31 -23.43
CA ALA A 206 17.81 -13.11 -24.84
C ALA A 206 19.32 -12.92 -25.01
N GLN A 207 19.95 -12.11 -24.16
CA GLN A 207 21.38 -11.81 -24.23
C GLN A 207 22.28 -13.02 -23.97
N ILE A 208 21.96 -13.86 -22.97
CA ILE A 208 22.76 -15.06 -22.68
C ILE A 208 22.67 -16.11 -23.79
N ASN A 209 21.56 -16.10 -24.55
CA ASN A 209 21.35 -16.96 -25.72
C ASN A 209 21.90 -16.35 -27.02
N GLY A 210 22.52 -15.16 -26.97
CA GLY A 210 22.99 -14.46 -28.17
C GLY A 210 21.88 -14.01 -29.11
N ILE A 211 20.63 -13.89 -28.62
CA ILE A 211 19.46 -13.48 -29.38
C ILE A 211 19.35 -11.96 -29.31
N ASN A 212 19.46 -11.31 -30.47
CA ASN A 212 19.23 -9.86 -30.57
C ASN A 212 17.73 -9.57 -30.67
N LEU A 213 17.20 -8.89 -29.67
CA LEU A 213 15.82 -8.43 -29.68
C LEU A 213 15.66 -7.21 -30.59
N SER A 214 14.69 -7.29 -31.49
CA SER A 214 14.23 -6.13 -32.26
C SER A 214 13.51 -5.11 -31.36
N PHE A 215 13.43 -3.86 -31.80
CA PHE A 215 12.69 -2.82 -31.09
C PHE A 215 11.23 -3.19 -30.84
N ALA A 216 10.58 -3.85 -31.81
CA ALA A 216 9.21 -4.34 -31.66
C ALA A 216 9.10 -5.40 -30.53
N GLN A 217 10.06 -6.34 -30.45
CA GLN A 217 10.07 -7.34 -29.37
C GLN A 217 10.30 -6.69 -28.00
N VAL A 218 11.12 -5.64 -27.89
CA VAL A 218 11.30 -4.91 -26.64
C VAL A 218 9.99 -4.24 -26.19
N ILE A 219 9.22 -3.65 -27.11
CA ILE A 219 7.90 -3.11 -26.81
C ILE A 219 6.95 -4.23 -26.37
N THR A 220 6.94 -5.37 -27.07
CA THR A 220 6.13 -6.54 -26.69
C THR A 220 6.48 -7.01 -25.28
N VAL A 221 7.76 -7.13 -24.94
CA VAL A 221 8.21 -7.48 -23.57
C VAL A 221 7.68 -6.47 -22.56
N SER A 222 7.78 -5.17 -22.83
CA SER A 222 7.28 -4.14 -21.91
C SER A 222 5.77 -4.28 -21.66
N ILE A 223 4.96 -4.40 -22.72
CA ILE A 223 3.50 -4.49 -22.59
C ILE A 223 3.10 -5.79 -21.89
N THR A 224 3.67 -6.92 -22.32
CA THR A 224 3.36 -8.24 -21.78
C THR A 224 3.77 -8.36 -20.31
N ALA A 225 4.94 -7.86 -19.92
CA ALA A 225 5.37 -7.83 -18.52
C ALA A 225 4.44 -6.97 -17.65
N THR A 226 4.03 -5.78 -18.13
CA THR A 226 3.06 -4.96 -17.39
C THR A 226 1.73 -5.70 -17.20
N LEU A 227 1.18 -6.30 -18.26
CA LEU A 227 -0.09 -7.02 -18.18
C LEU A 227 0.01 -8.29 -17.32
N ALA A 228 1.09 -9.05 -17.46
CA ALA A 228 1.33 -10.27 -16.71
C ALA A 228 1.54 -9.99 -15.21
N SER A 229 2.18 -8.86 -14.86
CA SER A 229 2.39 -8.47 -13.47
C SER A 229 1.08 -8.28 -12.69
N ILE A 230 0.02 -7.78 -13.32
CA ILE A 230 -1.32 -7.63 -12.71
C ILE A 230 -1.93 -9.00 -12.37
N GLY A 231 -1.65 -10.01 -13.21
CA GLY A 231 -2.12 -11.38 -13.02
C GLY A 231 -1.27 -12.19 -12.03
N THR A 232 -0.17 -11.63 -11.53
CA THR A 232 0.72 -12.32 -10.60
C THR A 232 0.07 -12.38 -9.23
N ALA A 233 -0.12 -13.58 -8.68
CA ALA A 233 -0.55 -13.71 -7.29
C ALA A 233 0.51 -13.08 -6.36
N ALA A 234 0.07 -12.35 -5.32
CA ALA A 234 0.94 -11.68 -4.34
C ALA A 234 1.63 -12.65 -3.34
N ILE A 235 2.07 -13.79 -3.87
CA ILE A 235 2.78 -14.87 -3.16
C ILE A 235 4.28 -14.82 -3.52
N PRO A 236 5.16 -15.32 -2.62
CA PRO A 236 6.59 -15.45 -2.92
C PRO A 236 6.82 -16.22 -4.23
N SER A 237 7.74 -15.70 -5.05
CA SER A 237 8.14 -16.29 -6.35
C SER A 237 7.04 -16.45 -7.41
N GLY A 238 5.87 -15.81 -7.24
CA GLY A 238 4.81 -15.80 -8.27
C GLY A 238 5.26 -15.22 -9.62
N GLY A 239 6.17 -14.23 -9.59
CA GLY A 239 6.69 -13.57 -10.81
C GLY A 239 7.47 -14.47 -11.78
N LEU A 240 7.94 -15.63 -11.33
CA LEU A 240 8.62 -16.58 -12.20
C LEU A 240 7.64 -17.34 -13.10
N VAL A 241 6.40 -17.53 -12.64
CA VAL A 241 5.35 -18.20 -13.42
C VAL A 241 4.90 -17.29 -14.55
N THR A 242 4.73 -16.00 -14.28
CA THR A 242 4.33 -14.98 -15.26
C THR A 242 5.46 -14.63 -16.23
N LEU A 243 6.72 -14.77 -15.84
CA LEU A 243 7.86 -14.67 -16.75
C LEU A 243 7.79 -15.67 -17.93
N VAL A 244 7.20 -16.86 -17.74
CA VAL A 244 6.96 -17.82 -18.84
C VAL A 244 6.10 -17.20 -19.93
N ILE A 245 5.07 -16.43 -19.56
CA ILE A 245 4.16 -15.75 -20.49
C ILE A 245 4.94 -14.70 -21.29
N VAL A 246 5.78 -13.92 -20.62
CA VAL A 246 6.60 -12.87 -21.24
C VAL A 246 7.59 -13.48 -22.24
N LEU A 247 8.35 -14.51 -21.85
CA LEU A 247 9.31 -15.18 -22.75
C LEU A 247 8.63 -15.83 -23.96
N SER A 248 7.52 -16.52 -23.73
CA SER A 248 6.76 -17.19 -24.78
C SER A 248 6.20 -16.19 -25.80
N SER A 249 5.84 -14.98 -25.36
CA SER A 249 5.30 -13.93 -26.25
C SER A 249 6.27 -13.47 -27.34
N ILE A 250 7.58 -13.65 -27.11
CA ILE A 250 8.64 -13.29 -28.06
C ILE A 250 9.47 -14.51 -28.53
N GLY A 251 9.02 -15.73 -28.19
CA GLY A 251 9.65 -16.98 -28.63
C GLY A 251 11.00 -17.29 -27.98
N LEU A 252 11.26 -16.80 -26.77
CA LEU A 252 12.49 -17.11 -26.04
C LEU A 252 12.39 -18.44 -25.27
N PRO A 253 13.53 -19.14 -25.08
CA PRO A 253 13.57 -20.38 -24.32
C PRO A 253 13.19 -20.16 -22.85
N VAL A 254 12.18 -20.89 -22.38
CA VAL A 254 11.66 -20.81 -21.00
C VAL A 254 12.49 -21.60 -19.99
N GLU A 255 13.32 -22.54 -20.48
CA GLU A 255 14.19 -23.40 -19.68
C GLU A 255 15.29 -22.61 -18.92
N ASP A 256 15.68 -21.46 -19.45
CA ASP A 256 16.68 -20.56 -18.86
C ASP A 256 16.17 -19.76 -17.66
N ILE A 257 14.86 -19.80 -17.35
CA ILE A 257 14.30 -19.21 -16.12
C ILE A 257 14.97 -19.82 -14.87
N SER A 258 15.39 -21.09 -14.95
CA SER A 258 16.06 -21.81 -13.86
C SER A 258 17.31 -21.10 -13.34
N ILE A 259 18.02 -20.36 -14.20
CA ILE A 259 19.21 -19.58 -13.85
C ILE A 259 18.84 -18.39 -12.94
N ILE A 260 17.68 -17.78 -13.18
CA ILE A 260 17.18 -16.62 -12.43
C ILE A 260 16.61 -17.05 -11.07
N PHE A 261 16.08 -18.27 -10.97
CA PHE A 261 15.54 -18.82 -9.71
C PHE A 261 16.54 -18.72 -8.55
N ALA A 262 17.83 -18.91 -8.83
CA ALA A 262 18.90 -18.85 -7.84
C ALA A 262 19.02 -17.49 -7.11
N VAL A 263 18.51 -16.40 -7.71
CA VAL A 263 18.62 -15.03 -7.18
C VAL A 263 17.27 -14.37 -6.93
N ASP A 264 16.16 -14.99 -7.34
CA ASP A 264 14.81 -14.47 -7.11
C ASP A 264 14.48 -14.34 -5.62
N TRP A 265 15.11 -15.16 -4.76
CA TRP A 265 14.93 -15.02 -3.31
C TRP A 265 15.31 -13.60 -2.83
N LEU A 266 16.34 -12.96 -3.38
CA LEU A 266 16.70 -11.59 -3.01
C LEU A 266 15.86 -10.56 -3.78
N LEU A 267 15.77 -10.73 -5.10
CA LEU A 267 15.10 -9.76 -5.96
C LEU A 267 13.60 -9.67 -5.66
N GLY A 268 12.94 -10.78 -5.37
CA GLY A 268 11.54 -10.84 -4.95
C GLY A 268 11.22 -9.98 -3.73
N ARG A 269 12.15 -9.87 -2.78
CA ARG A 269 12.01 -9.04 -1.58
C ARG A 269 12.05 -7.56 -1.92
N LEU A 270 13.01 -7.15 -2.74
CA LEU A 270 13.14 -5.76 -3.19
C LEU A 270 11.94 -5.34 -4.02
N ARG A 271 11.42 -6.24 -4.87
CA ARG A 271 10.18 -6.02 -5.63
C ARG A 271 8.99 -5.75 -4.71
N ALA A 272 8.79 -6.57 -3.69
CA ALA A 272 7.71 -6.38 -2.73
C ALA A 272 7.80 -5.02 -2.03
N CYS A 273 9.00 -4.56 -1.66
CA CYS A 273 9.20 -3.24 -1.07
C CYS A 273 8.79 -2.11 -2.01
N VAL A 274 9.22 -2.17 -3.28
CA VAL A 274 8.90 -1.14 -4.27
C VAL A 274 7.39 -1.09 -4.54
N ASN A 275 6.74 -2.26 -4.66
CA ASN A 275 5.29 -2.34 -4.86
C ASN A 275 4.52 -1.68 -3.71
N ILE A 276 4.86 -2.01 -2.45
CA ILE A 276 4.22 -1.41 -1.27
C ILE A 276 4.43 0.10 -1.23
N CYS A 277 5.63 0.59 -1.56
CA CYS A 277 5.90 2.02 -1.62
C CYS A 277 5.09 2.69 -2.74
N GLY A 278 4.92 2.03 -3.89
CA GLY A 278 4.05 2.47 -4.97
C GLY A 278 2.59 2.56 -4.53
N ASP A 279 2.07 1.54 -3.85
CA ASP A 279 0.70 1.51 -3.31
C ASP A 279 0.47 2.66 -2.32
N ALA A 280 1.44 2.88 -1.44
CA ALA A 280 1.42 3.95 -0.46
C ALA A 280 1.41 5.34 -1.11
N VAL A 281 2.23 5.56 -2.14
CA VAL A 281 2.21 6.81 -2.91
C VAL A 281 0.90 6.96 -3.68
N GLY A 282 0.35 5.88 -4.23
CA GLY A 282 -0.97 5.87 -4.87
C GLY A 282 -2.07 6.35 -3.91
N CYS A 283 -2.07 5.89 -2.66
CA CYS A 283 -2.99 6.38 -1.63
C CYS A 283 -2.85 7.89 -1.40
N ALA A 284 -1.60 8.36 -1.24
CA ALA A 284 -1.33 9.77 -1.03
C ALA A 284 -1.70 10.64 -2.25
N PHE A 285 -1.52 10.11 -3.45
CA PHE A 285 -1.88 10.75 -4.71
C PHE A 285 -3.40 10.93 -4.83
N VAL A 286 -4.16 9.86 -4.59
CA VAL A 286 -5.63 9.89 -4.62
C VAL A 286 -6.16 10.89 -3.60
N GLN A 287 -5.64 10.86 -2.38
CA GLN A 287 -6.04 11.83 -1.34
C GLN A 287 -5.71 13.26 -1.75
N ALA A 288 -4.53 13.52 -2.31
CA ALA A 288 -4.13 14.87 -2.72
C ALA A 288 -5.01 15.44 -3.85
N ILE A 289 -5.53 14.59 -4.74
CA ILE A 289 -6.45 15.01 -5.81
C ILE A 289 -7.85 15.30 -5.27
N ILE A 290 -8.37 14.43 -4.40
CA ILE A 290 -9.74 14.54 -3.89
C ILE A 290 -9.84 15.64 -2.82
N GLU A 291 -8.82 15.76 -1.97
CA GLU A 291 -8.77 16.71 -0.87
C GLU A 291 -7.47 17.55 -0.91
N PRO A 292 -7.35 18.51 -1.86
CA PRO A 292 -6.13 19.28 -2.06
C PRO A 292 -5.73 20.18 -0.86
N ASN A 293 -6.66 20.43 0.06
CA ASN A 293 -6.43 21.20 1.29
C ASN A 293 -6.34 20.32 2.55
N TYR A 294 -6.21 18.99 2.42
CA TYR A 294 -6.11 18.11 3.58
C TYR A 294 -4.81 18.36 4.34
N LEU A 295 -4.93 19.08 5.46
CA LEU A 295 -3.94 19.08 6.51
C LEU A 295 -3.98 17.68 7.13
N PRO A 296 -2.89 16.89 7.07
CA PRO A 296 -2.86 15.63 7.78
C PRO A 296 -3.18 15.94 9.24
N ASN A 297 -4.07 15.15 9.85
CA ASN A 297 -4.23 15.14 11.30
C ASN A 297 -2.86 14.85 11.90
N ILE A 298 -2.09 15.89 12.23
CA ILE A 298 -0.86 15.79 13.02
C ILE A 298 -1.21 15.34 14.45
N TYR A 299 -2.50 15.29 14.78
CA TYR A 299 -3.03 14.73 16.01
C TYR A 299 -4.03 13.63 15.69
N HIS A 300 -3.57 12.38 15.76
CA HIS A 300 -4.48 11.30 16.14
C HIS A 300 -4.89 11.55 17.61
N PRO A 301 -6.18 11.59 17.96
CA PRO A 301 -6.66 11.79 19.33
C PRO A 301 -6.26 10.68 20.32
N LYS A 302 -5.43 9.71 19.92
CA LYS A 302 -4.90 8.64 20.80
C LYS A 302 -3.52 8.95 21.38
N ASP A 303 -2.81 9.94 20.84
CA ASP A 303 -1.47 10.34 21.33
C ASP A 303 -1.51 11.61 22.21
N VAL A 304 -2.69 12.23 22.33
CA VAL A 304 -3.01 13.19 23.39
C VAL A 304 -3.91 12.44 24.34
N ALA A 305 -3.40 12.10 25.53
CA ALA A 305 -4.30 11.76 26.62
C ALA A 305 -5.28 12.93 26.76
N LEU A 306 -6.54 12.74 26.34
CA LEU A 306 -7.60 13.64 26.75
C LEU A 306 -7.58 13.60 28.28
N PRO A 307 -7.34 14.72 28.98
CA PRO A 307 -7.62 14.75 30.40
C PRO A 307 -9.06 14.26 30.59
N ASN A 308 -9.32 13.42 31.59
CA ASN A 308 -10.68 13.02 31.91
C ASN A 308 -11.57 14.27 31.96
N ILE A 309 -12.84 14.16 31.58
CA ILE A 309 -13.77 15.31 31.60
C ILE A 309 -13.84 15.95 33.00
N GLU A 310 -13.52 15.19 34.06
CA GLU A 310 -13.34 15.70 35.42
C GLU A 310 -11.99 16.43 35.65
N ASP A 311 -10.89 15.99 35.04
CA ASP A 311 -9.58 16.68 35.06
C ASP A 311 -9.55 17.91 34.15
N ALA A 312 -10.41 17.94 33.12
CA ALA A 312 -10.68 19.10 32.30
C ALA A 312 -11.22 20.26 33.15
N GLY A 313 -12.11 19.97 34.12
CA GLY A 313 -12.63 20.96 35.06
C GLY A 313 -11.56 21.72 35.83
N TYR A 314 -10.37 21.14 36.00
CA TYR A 314 -9.24 21.78 36.69
C TYR A 314 -8.36 22.67 35.78
N PHE A 315 -8.40 22.46 34.46
CA PHE A 315 -7.76 23.35 33.47
C PHE A 315 -8.68 24.47 32.97
N TYR A 316 -9.98 24.42 33.29
CA TYR A 316 -10.99 25.39 32.88
C TYR A 316 -11.41 26.36 33.99
N SER A 317 -10.46 26.76 34.86
CA SER A 317 -10.64 28.01 35.61
C SER A 317 -10.46 29.18 34.64
N THR A 318 -11.38 30.13 34.72
CA THR A 318 -11.66 31.20 33.75
C THR A 318 -10.58 32.31 33.66
N GLU A 319 -9.31 32.02 33.92
CA GLU A 319 -8.25 33.05 33.97
C GLU A 319 -7.03 32.81 33.05
N GLU A 320 -6.84 31.63 32.44
CA GLU A 320 -5.62 31.33 31.64
C GLU A 320 -5.85 30.81 30.21
N VAL A 321 -6.92 31.23 29.53
CA VAL A 321 -7.00 31.01 28.07
C VAL A 321 -6.30 32.16 27.34
N ASP A 322 -5.02 31.96 27.03
CA ASP A 322 -4.21 32.86 26.20
C ASP A 322 -4.77 32.92 24.76
N SER A 323 -4.82 34.14 24.21
CA SER A 323 -5.23 34.50 22.84
C SER A 323 -4.64 33.58 21.76
N THR A 324 -3.44 33.04 22.00
CA THR A 324 -2.73 32.13 21.11
C THR A 324 -3.37 30.75 20.98
N ASN A 325 -4.05 30.26 22.02
CA ASN A 325 -4.58 28.89 22.08
C ASN A 325 -6.09 28.82 21.80
N VAL A 326 -6.84 29.92 21.92
CA VAL A 326 -8.29 29.97 21.64
C VAL A 326 -8.61 29.44 20.24
N CYS A 327 -7.90 29.89 19.20
CA CYS A 327 -8.16 29.43 17.82
C CYS A 327 -7.92 27.91 17.65
N LYS A 328 -6.95 27.32 18.37
CA LYS A 328 -6.68 25.88 18.32
C LYS A 328 -7.79 25.09 19.00
N ILE A 329 -8.26 25.59 20.15
CA ILE A 329 -9.34 24.97 20.93
C ILE A 329 -10.64 25.00 20.12
N VAL A 330 -10.93 26.10 19.42
CA VAL A 330 -12.09 26.24 18.54
C VAL A 330 -12.05 25.24 17.39
N GLN A 331 -10.88 25.08 16.74
CA GLN A 331 -10.70 24.06 15.71
C GLN A 331 -10.97 22.65 16.25
N ILE A 332 -10.46 22.34 17.44
CA ILE A 332 -10.65 21.02 18.07
C ILE A 332 -12.13 20.79 18.44
N ALA A 333 -12.82 21.79 19.00
CA ALA A 333 -14.22 21.72 19.38
C ALA A 333 -15.13 21.46 18.17
N TYR A 334 -14.83 22.12 17.05
CA TYR A 334 -15.58 21.98 15.80
C TYR A 334 -15.32 20.64 15.10
N LEU A 335 -14.07 20.19 15.06
CA LEU A 335 -13.71 18.90 14.46
C LEU A 335 -14.34 17.70 15.18
N ASN A 336 -14.67 17.85 16.47
CA ASN A 336 -15.25 16.77 17.29
C ASN A 336 -16.74 16.98 17.62
N ASN A 337 -17.39 17.98 17.02
CA ASN A 337 -18.83 18.25 17.17
C ASN A 337 -19.34 18.44 18.62
N PHE A 338 -18.51 19.03 19.49
CA PHE A 338 -18.88 19.31 20.89
C PHE A 338 -19.71 20.60 20.99
N GLU A 339 -21.04 20.51 20.87
CA GLU A 339 -21.95 21.68 20.82
C GLU A 339 -21.79 22.64 22.03
N GLU A 340 -21.64 22.12 23.24
CA GLU A 340 -21.49 22.96 24.44
C GLU A 340 -20.14 23.73 24.46
N LEU A 341 -19.10 23.12 23.90
CA LEU A 341 -17.76 23.72 23.83
C LEU A 341 -17.68 24.75 22.69
N LYS A 342 -18.42 24.52 21.59
CA LYS A 342 -18.51 25.47 20.47
C LYS A 342 -19.05 26.81 20.92
N GLU A 343 -20.15 26.84 21.67
CA GLU A 343 -20.78 28.08 22.14
C GLU A 343 -19.90 28.86 23.11
N LYS A 344 -19.27 28.19 24.09
CA LYS A 344 -18.32 28.85 25.02
C LYS A 344 -17.10 29.43 24.29
N CYS A 345 -16.55 28.70 23.33
CA CYS A 345 -15.39 29.16 22.56
C CYS A 345 -15.72 30.32 21.62
N LYS A 346 -16.93 30.34 21.03
CA LYS A 346 -17.42 31.47 20.24
C LYS A 346 -17.48 32.76 21.06
N GLN A 347 -18.00 32.67 22.29
CA GLN A 347 -18.12 33.84 23.16
C GLN A 347 -16.75 34.43 23.53
N ILE A 348 -15.77 33.57 23.83
CA ILE A 348 -14.38 34.00 24.10
C ILE A 348 -13.72 34.62 22.85
N LEU A 349 -13.98 34.08 21.65
CA LEU A 349 -13.47 34.65 20.40
C LEU A 349 -14.02 36.06 20.12
N ILE A 350 -15.29 36.30 20.44
CA ILE A 350 -15.92 37.62 20.30
C ILE A 350 -15.31 38.61 21.30
N GLU A 351 -15.17 38.20 22.57
CA GLU A 351 -14.62 39.06 23.63
C GLU A 351 -13.14 39.42 23.42
N LYS A 352 -12.32 38.47 22.95
CA LYS A 352 -10.86 38.65 22.76
C LYS A 352 -10.44 38.92 21.31
N LYS A 353 -11.36 39.25 20.41
CA LYS A 353 -11.11 39.47 18.98
C LYS A 353 -9.98 40.48 18.70
N SER A 354 -9.83 41.51 19.52
CA SER A 354 -8.79 42.55 19.40
C SER A 354 -7.39 42.09 19.82
N GLU A 355 -7.29 41.01 20.60
CA GLU A 355 -6.02 40.47 21.11
C GLU A 355 -5.46 39.34 20.21
N ILE A 356 -6.27 38.83 19.29
CA ILE A 356 -5.93 37.69 18.43
C ILE A 356 -5.36 38.16 17.09
N ASP A 357 -4.23 37.58 16.68
CA ASP A 357 -3.63 37.78 15.36
C ASP A 357 -4.64 37.49 14.24
N GLN A 358 -4.92 38.48 13.40
CA GLN A 358 -5.89 38.39 12.29
C GLN A 358 -5.59 37.25 11.31
N THR A 359 -4.32 36.86 11.18
CA THR A 359 -3.89 35.74 10.32
C THR A 359 -4.40 34.41 10.86
N LYS A 360 -4.45 34.25 12.19
CA LYS A 360 -4.98 33.05 12.86
C LYS A 360 -6.50 33.05 12.88
N LEU A 361 -7.12 34.22 13.02
CA LEU A 361 -8.58 34.36 12.96
C LEU A 361 -9.12 33.93 11.58
N LYS A 362 -8.44 34.33 10.49
CA LYS A 362 -8.80 33.98 9.11
C LYS A 362 -8.62 32.49 8.76
N ALA A 363 -7.94 31.71 9.61
CA ALA A 363 -7.78 30.27 9.45
C ALA A 363 -8.95 29.46 10.05
N LEU A 364 -9.93 30.13 10.67
CA LEU A 364 -11.13 29.50 11.22
C LEU A 364 -12.17 29.21 10.10
N PRO A 365 -13.05 28.22 10.32
CA PRO A 365 -14.21 27.95 9.45
C PRO A 365 -15.04 29.22 9.17
N LYS A 366 -15.61 29.30 7.96
CA LYS A 366 -16.30 30.50 7.44
C LYS A 366 -17.56 30.88 8.23
N ASP A 367 -18.25 29.88 8.78
CA ASP A 367 -19.41 30.03 9.66
C ASP A 367 -19.04 30.77 10.95
N ILE A 368 -17.89 30.45 11.55
CA ILE A 368 -17.39 31.13 12.76
C ILE A 368 -16.92 32.55 12.44
N LEU A 369 -16.23 32.71 11.31
CA LEU A 369 -15.77 34.02 10.85
C LEU A 369 -16.95 34.98 10.64
N PHE A 370 -18.09 34.49 10.15
CA PHE A 370 -19.28 35.31 9.97
C PHE A 370 -19.78 35.84 11.33
N ASP A 371 -19.98 34.96 12.32
CA ASP A 371 -20.47 35.36 13.64
C ASP A 371 -19.48 36.28 14.38
N VAL A 372 -18.18 35.98 14.33
CA VAL A 372 -17.14 36.78 15.01
C VAL A 372 -16.94 38.15 14.36
N PHE A 373 -17.18 38.30 13.05
CA PHE A 373 -17.05 39.59 12.36
C PHE A 373 -18.37 40.38 12.25
N CYS A 374 -19.52 39.74 12.41
CA CYS A 374 -20.83 40.38 12.40
C CYS A 374 -21.34 40.80 13.80
N CYS A 375 -20.80 40.26 14.88
CA CYS A 375 -20.86 40.82 16.24
C CYS A 375 -19.72 41.80 16.49
#